data_AF-A0A9C7PNW1-F1
#
_entry.id   AF-A0A9C7PNW1-F1
#
_cell.length_a   1.000
_cell.length_b   1.000
_cell.length_c   1.000
_cell.angle_alpha   90.00
_cell.angle_beta   90.00
_cell.angle_gamma   90.00
#
_symmetry.space_group_name_H-M   'P 1'
#
loop_
_entity.id
_entity.type
_entity.pdbx_description
1 polymer ?
#
loop_
_entity_poly.entity_id
_entity_poly.type
_entity_poly.pdbx_seq_one_letter_code
_entity_poly.pdbx_strand_id
1 'polypeptide(L)'
;MNTIGHTKMVINPDSWEGWYWGAMHHYGNSMRNGAFEPYGQMRDCLENCEMIVFWSSDPESSSGSYAAFEGTVRRQWARQLGIKMVHIDPYLNHTGAFLGGKWIPVLPGTSPALAHAITYVWIAEDLYDKEYVATRTTGFEKWRAYIMGDEDGTPKTPEWQEPETGVSAHVVRALAREWASKKTYLAAGGKGTTFGGACRSATGTQWARSMVCLMAMQGLGKPGVNFGNLQTGAPLNHHFYFPGYAEGGISGDIEGSGTAFNLFQRQPHVMSMNSVSQKVPRAYIAESITEERVEGYPTDPRSLERQFQKFGYPAAGHSRVRMMYKYGGSHFSTVMDSNRLVRAYQSQELEFVVNQSIWDEGEVKFADIILPACTNFERWDIGEWAVAGGYSHHNESQLNHRVITMQHKCIEPLGESRSDFQIFLDISKRIGLGAYFAQGMTELDWCKLQFEASDLKDIVSWKEFLKKGYYVVPAEAENLNVPVGFNWYAEGRKKDTPEPAPLPSEYGGNFGEGLQTQSGKFEFEASSLKNFGEDPERPPINRYIPQTGKGSTTQSSRYDSRFS
;
A
#
# COMPACT_ATOMS: atom_id res chain seq x y z
N MET A 1 -7.69 -16.33 7.61
CA MET A 1 -7.87 -17.80 7.70
C MET A 1 -7.52 -18.19 9.13
N ASN A 2 -8.35 -18.97 9.81
CA ASN A 2 -8.14 -19.36 11.22
C ASN A 2 -7.16 -20.54 11.33
N THR A 3 -6.12 -20.53 10.50
CA THR A 3 -5.14 -21.61 10.41
C THR A 3 -4.03 -21.38 11.42
N ILE A 4 -3.79 -22.39 12.25
CA ILE A 4 -2.71 -22.44 13.23
C ILE A 4 -1.82 -23.64 12.94
N GLY A 5 -0.54 -23.58 13.33
CA GLY A 5 0.38 -24.70 13.16
C GLY A 5 1.04 -24.80 11.79
N HIS A 6 1.15 -23.68 11.05
CA HIS A 6 1.76 -23.66 9.72
C HIS A 6 2.91 -22.67 9.61
N THR A 7 3.83 -22.90 8.68
CA THR A 7 4.85 -21.91 8.32
C THR A 7 4.15 -20.72 7.64
N LYS A 8 4.30 -19.51 8.19
CA LYS A 8 3.64 -18.31 7.66
C LYS A 8 4.38 -17.83 6.41
N MET A 9 3.66 -17.60 5.32
CA MET A 9 4.20 -16.84 4.20
C MET A 9 4.17 -15.35 4.55
N VAL A 10 5.34 -14.73 4.58
CA VAL A 10 5.49 -13.29 4.75
C VAL A 10 5.30 -12.64 3.40
N ILE A 11 4.18 -11.92 3.26
CA ILE A 11 3.87 -11.17 2.05
C ILE A 11 4.81 -9.96 1.98
N ASN A 12 5.31 -9.65 0.79
CA ASN A 12 5.94 -8.38 0.48
C ASN A 12 4.88 -7.26 0.60
N PRO A 13 5.23 -5.99 0.90
CA PRO A 13 4.25 -4.90 0.93
C PRO A 13 3.78 -4.58 -0.49
N ASP A 14 2.98 -5.49 -1.06
CA ASP A 14 2.64 -5.55 -2.48
C ASP A 14 1.83 -4.32 -2.89
N SER A 15 2.39 -3.49 -3.76
CA SER A 15 1.93 -2.15 -4.11
C SER A 15 2.49 -0.98 -3.32
N TRP A 16 3.18 -1.22 -2.22
CA TRP A 16 3.79 -0.19 -1.37
C TRP A 16 5.32 -0.26 -1.35
N GLU A 17 5.97 -1.12 -2.13
CA GLU A 17 7.37 -1.50 -2.02
C GLU A 17 8.31 -0.31 -1.79
N GLY A 18 8.40 0.62 -2.75
CA GLY A 18 9.24 1.81 -2.61
C GLY A 18 8.83 2.74 -1.46
N TRP A 19 7.53 2.77 -1.13
CA TRP A 19 7.00 3.55 -0.01
C TRP A 19 7.40 2.95 1.34
N TYR A 20 7.21 1.64 1.50
CA TYR A 20 7.48 0.90 2.73
C TYR A 20 8.99 0.78 2.99
N TRP A 21 9.75 0.33 1.99
CA TRP A 21 11.19 0.09 2.08
C TRP A 21 12.06 1.35 1.92
N GLY A 22 11.45 2.51 1.64
CA GLY A 22 12.15 3.73 1.26
C GLY A 22 11.53 5.00 1.82
N ALA A 23 10.39 5.43 1.27
CA ALA A 23 9.79 6.73 1.61
C ALA A 23 9.39 6.85 3.09
N MET A 24 8.99 5.75 3.73
CA MET A 24 8.63 5.69 5.15
C MET A 24 9.74 6.27 6.04
N HIS A 25 11.01 6.07 5.68
CA HIS A 25 12.15 6.58 6.44
C HIS A 25 12.28 8.11 6.45
N HIS A 26 11.61 8.80 5.52
CA HIS A 26 11.63 10.26 5.44
C HIS A 26 10.52 10.93 6.26
N TYR A 27 9.44 10.22 6.60
CA TYR A 27 8.25 10.86 7.17
C TYR A 27 7.33 9.98 8.03
N GLY A 28 7.62 8.69 8.18
CA GLY A 28 6.78 7.75 8.92
C GLY A 28 5.65 7.10 8.12
N ASN A 29 4.47 7.02 8.77
CA ASN A 29 3.26 6.36 8.27
C ASN A 29 3.40 4.85 8.11
N SER A 30 4.12 4.19 9.04
CA SER A 30 4.39 2.76 8.98
C SER A 30 3.10 1.93 8.92
N MET A 31 2.10 2.29 9.73
CA MET A 31 0.78 1.63 9.77
C MET A 31 -0.02 1.74 8.46
N ARG A 32 0.37 2.65 7.56
CA ARG A 32 -0.15 2.78 6.19
C ARG A 32 0.82 2.28 5.12
N ASN A 33 1.82 1.50 5.51
CA ASN A 33 2.91 1.05 4.66
C ASN A 33 3.65 2.19 3.94
N GLY A 34 3.81 3.34 4.59
CA GLY A 34 4.41 4.53 3.99
C GLY A 34 3.50 5.25 2.99
N ALA A 35 2.17 5.08 3.11
CA ALA A 35 1.20 5.89 2.38
C ALA A 35 0.76 7.12 3.19
N PHE A 36 0.41 8.19 2.48
CA PHE A 36 -0.07 9.44 3.07
C PHE A 36 -1.52 9.34 3.59
N GLU A 37 -1.89 10.17 4.57
CA GLU A 37 -3.24 10.19 5.16
C GLU A 37 -4.25 10.95 4.25
N PRO A 38 -5.38 10.34 3.83
CA PRO A 38 -6.18 10.88 2.70
C PRO A 38 -7.23 11.94 3.09
N TYR A 39 -7.19 12.50 4.30
CA TYR A 39 -8.32 13.25 4.88
C TYR A 39 -8.45 14.68 4.36
N GLY A 40 -9.68 15.14 4.12
CA GLY A 40 -9.99 16.52 3.71
C GLY A 40 -9.45 16.96 2.32
N GLN A 41 -8.71 16.09 1.63
CA GLN A 41 -7.94 16.44 0.43
C GLN A 41 -8.81 16.77 -0.78
N MET A 42 -9.98 16.14 -0.93
CA MET A 42 -10.84 16.40 -2.09
C MET A 42 -11.30 17.85 -2.12
N ARG A 43 -11.80 18.35 -0.98
CA ARG A 43 -12.28 19.72 -0.85
C ARG A 43 -11.15 20.72 -1.00
N ASP A 44 -10.04 20.52 -0.27
CA ASP A 44 -8.89 21.42 -0.36
C ASP A 44 -8.31 21.48 -1.77
N CYS A 45 -8.23 20.34 -2.47
CA CYS A 45 -7.77 20.30 -3.85
C CYS A 45 -8.70 21.11 -4.76
N LEU A 46 -10.01 20.89 -4.70
CA LEU A 46 -10.95 21.61 -5.58
C LEU A 46 -11.06 23.11 -5.27
N GLU A 47 -10.87 23.52 -4.01
CA GLU A 47 -10.96 24.93 -3.61
C GLU A 47 -9.64 25.71 -3.82
N ASN A 48 -8.48 25.06 -3.63
CA ASN A 48 -7.20 25.77 -3.50
C ASN A 48 -6.12 25.36 -4.52
N CYS A 49 -6.26 24.22 -5.19
CA CYS A 49 -5.23 23.71 -6.11
C CYS A 49 -5.26 24.42 -7.47
N GLU A 50 -4.08 24.68 -8.03
CA GLU A 50 -3.93 25.26 -9.37
C GLU A 50 -3.38 24.27 -10.39
N MET A 51 -2.67 23.22 -9.93
CA MET A 51 -2.09 22.18 -10.78
C MET A 51 -2.06 20.82 -10.08
N ILE A 52 -2.41 19.76 -10.81
CA ILE A 52 -2.21 18.37 -10.38
C ILE A 52 -1.14 17.72 -11.26
N VAL A 53 -0.12 17.16 -10.63
CA VAL A 53 0.93 16.37 -11.30
C VAL A 53 0.69 14.89 -11.04
N PHE A 54 0.14 14.17 -12.01
CA PHE A 54 -0.06 12.73 -12.00
C PHE A 54 1.25 12.02 -12.32
N TRP A 55 1.90 11.42 -11.32
CA TRP A 55 3.17 10.72 -11.49
C TRP A 55 3.00 9.23 -11.21
N SER A 56 3.13 8.39 -12.25
CA SER A 56 2.80 6.97 -12.19
C SER A 56 1.37 6.72 -11.66
N SER A 57 0.43 7.59 -12.06
CA SER A 57 -0.94 7.64 -11.54
C SER A 57 -1.94 7.52 -12.68
N ASP A 58 -2.74 6.45 -12.64
CA ASP A 58 -3.84 6.19 -13.57
C ASP A 58 -5.13 5.81 -12.82
N PRO A 59 -5.73 6.76 -12.06
CA PRO A 59 -6.90 6.47 -11.25
C PRO A 59 -8.14 6.01 -12.04
N GLU A 60 -8.27 6.33 -13.33
CA GLU A 60 -9.36 5.79 -14.17
C GLU A 60 -9.23 4.28 -14.38
N SER A 61 -8.01 3.73 -14.42
CA SER A 61 -7.78 2.29 -14.57
C SER A 61 -7.69 1.58 -13.24
N SER A 62 -6.94 2.16 -12.29
CA SER A 62 -6.66 1.48 -11.02
C SER A 62 -7.74 1.71 -9.96
N SER A 63 -8.55 2.76 -10.09
CA SER A 63 -9.59 3.15 -9.12
C SER A 63 -9.08 3.32 -7.68
N GLY A 64 -7.79 3.64 -7.53
CA GLY A 64 -7.05 3.45 -6.27
C GLY A 64 -7.08 1.99 -5.83
N SER A 65 -8.12 1.58 -5.09
CA SER A 65 -8.46 0.17 -4.86
C SER A 65 -9.96 -0.03 -4.66
N TYR A 66 -10.56 -0.94 -5.46
CA TYR A 66 -11.94 -1.42 -5.36
C TYR A 66 -13.07 -0.37 -5.54
N ALA A 67 -12.73 0.87 -5.89
CA ALA A 67 -13.68 1.99 -5.93
C ALA A 67 -14.22 2.31 -7.35
N ALA A 68 -13.87 1.50 -8.35
CA ALA A 68 -14.29 1.68 -9.74
C ALA A 68 -14.13 3.16 -10.21
N PHE A 69 -15.18 3.75 -10.80
CA PHE A 69 -15.15 5.10 -11.37
C PHE A 69 -15.62 6.21 -10.41
N GLU A 70 -15.64 5.97 -9.09
CA GLU A 70 -16.19 6.94 -8.11
C GLU A 70 -15.45 8.29 -8.12
N GLY A 71 -14.12 8.28 -8.40
CA GLY A 71 -13.30 9.49 -8.48
C GLY A 71 -13.40 10.26 -9.81
N THR A 72 -13.99 9.66 -10.86
CA THR A 72 -13.99 10.22 -12.22
C THR A 72 -14.69 11.58 -12.26
N VAL A 73 -15.85 11.69 -11.60
CA VAL A 73 -16.63 12.94 -11.54
C VAL A 73 -15.84 14.07 -10.86
N ARG A 74 -15.03 13.74 -9.84
CA ARG A 74 -14.23 14.72 -9.10
C ARG A 74 -13.10 15.29 -9.96
N ARG A 75 -12.45 14.43 -10.75
CA ARG A 75 -11.45 14.86 -11.73
C ARG A 75 -12.06 15.68 -12.87
N GLN A 76 -13.30 15.40 -13.27
CA GLN A 76 -14.03 16.25 -14.20
C GLN A 76 -14.33 17.64 -13.59
N TRP A 77 -14.70 17.74 -12.32
CA TRP A 77 -14.85 19.04 -11.64
C TRP A 77 -13.54 19.83 -11.63
N ALA A 78 -12.41 19.18 -11.29
CA ALA A 78 -11.10 19.83 -11.36
C ALA A 78 -10.79 20.38 -12.76
N ARG A 79 -11.12 19.62 -13.82
CA ARG A 79 -10.98 20.08 -15.21
C ARG A 79 -11.89 21.28 -15.51
N GLN A 80 -13.13 21.28 -15.04
CA GLN A 80 -14.07 22.39 -15.22
C GLN A 80 -13.63 23.67 -14.50
N LEU A 81 -12.98 23.51 -13.34
CA LEU A 81 -12.38 24.61 -12.57
C LEU A 81 -11.09 25.15 -13.21
N GLY A 82 -10.60 24.53 -14.29
CA GLY A 82 -9.39 24.95 -14.98
C GLY A 82 -8.09 24.56 -14.26
N ILE A 83 -8.14 23.62 -13.31
CA ILE A 83 -6.95 23.09 -12.64
C ILE A 83 -6.06 22.42 -13.70
N LYS A 84 -4.80 22.84 -13.77
CA LYS A 84 -3.86 22.36 -14.78
C LYS A 84 -3.46 20.91 -14.51
N MET A 85 -3.29 20.11 -15.57
CA MET A 85 -3.00 18.68 -15.47
C MET A 85 -1.69 18.34 -16.20
N VAL A 86 -0.80 17.66 -15.49
CA VAL A 86 0.47 17.12 -16.02
C VAL A 86 0.54 15.64 -15.69
N HIS A 87 0.92 14.82 -16.67
CA HIS A 87 1.01 13.36 -16.56
C HIS A 87 2.45 12.91 -16.83
N ILE A 88 3.11 12.35 -15.82
CA ILE A 88 4.45 11.78 -15.89
C ILE A 88 4.32 10.26 -15.81
N ASP A 89 4.43 9.60 -16.95
CA ASP A 89 4.22 8.16 -17.09
C ASP A 89 4.89 7.69 -18.40
N PRO A 90 5.63 6.57 -18.43
CA PRO A 90 6.17 6.00 -19.66
C PRO A 90 5.09 5.73 -20.73
N TYR A 91 3.86 5.47 -20.30
CA TYR A 91 2.71 5.22 -21.16
C TYR A 91 1.71 6.36 -21.02
N LEU A 92 1.13 6.82 -22.13
CA LEU A 92 -0.02 7.73 -22.07
C LEU A 92 -1.23 6.95 -21.53
N ASN A 93 -1.34 6.92 -20.21
CA ASN A 93 -2.30 6.12 -19.49
C ASN A 93 -3.75 6.63 -19.68
N HIS A 94 -4.72 5.84 -19.24
CA HIS A 94 -6.13 6.09 -19.54
C HIS A 94 -6.63 7.40 -18.94
N THR A 95 -6.16 7.75 -17.73
CA THR A 95 -6.43 9.04 -17.08
C THR A 95 -5.85 10.21 -17.90
N GLY A 96 -4.61 10.12 -18.35
CA GLY A 96 -3.98 11.16 -19.17
C GLY A 96 -4.68 11.36 -20.52
N ALA A 97 -5.08 10.26 -21.17
CA ALA A 97 -5.86 10.32 -22.40
C ALA A 97 -7.26 10.93 -22.21
N PHE A 98 -7.91 10.63 -21.08
CA PHE A 98 -9.25 11.11 -20.76
C PHE A 98 -9.27 12.60 -20.34
N LEU A 99 -8.37 12.99 -19.45
CA LEU A 99 -8.34 14.34 -18.88
C LEU A 99 -7.62 15.36 -19.77
N GLY A 100 -6.66 14.92 -20.59
CA GLY A 100 -5.80 15.77 -21.38
C GLY A 100 -4.72 16.47 -20.53
N GLY A 101 -4.13 17.54 -21.06
CA GLY A 101 -3.01 18.23 -20.41
C GLY A 101 -1.64 17.81 -20.96
N LYS A 102 -0.57 18.10 -20.22
CA LYS A 102 0.80 17.80 -20.68
C LYS A 102 1.21 16.40 -20.27
N TRP A 103 1.42 15.52 -21.24
CA TRP A 103 2.09 14.23 -21.01
C TRP A 103 3.62 14.37 -21.15
N ILE A 104 4.34 13.73 -20.23
CA ILE A 104 5.80 13.66 -20.14
C ILE A 104 6.19 12.16 -20.12
N PRO A 105 6.66 11.61 -21.25
CA PRO A 105 7.04 10.20 -21.37
C PRO A 105 8.43 9.96 -20.76
N VAL A 106 8.47 9.72 -19.45
CA VAL A 106 9.71 9.32 -18.77
C VAL A 106 10.02 7.85 -19.06
N LEU A 107 11.28 7.51 -19.34
CA LEU A 107 11.68 6.11 -19.51
C LEU A 107 11.42 5.29 -18.21
N PRO A 108 11.02 4.01 -18.31
CA PRO A 108 10.82 3.16 -17.14
C PRO A 108 12.08 3.08 -16.26
N GLY A 109 11.91 3.15 -14.94
CA GLY A 109 13.02 3.04 -13.98
C GLY A 109 13.86 4.30 -13.80
N THR A 110 13.66 5.37 -14.56
CA THR A 110 14.52 6.57 -14.51
C THR A 110 13.82 7.82 -13.95
N SER A 111 12.57 7.68 -13.48
CA SER A 111 11.83 8.76 -12.80
C SER A 111 12.56 9.44 -11.63
N PRO A 112 13.42 8.78 -10.82
CA PRO A 112 14.19 9.48 -9.79
C PRO A 112 15.16 10.53 -10.35
N ALA A 113 15.73 10.32 -11.54
CA ALA A 113 16.60 11.31 -12.19
C ALA A 113 15.81 12.58 -12.57
N LEU A 114 14.59 12.41 -13.11
CA LEU A 114 13.68 13.51 -13.40
C LEU A 114 13.35 14.32 -12.14
N ALA A 115 13.06 13.64 -11.02
CA ALA A 115 12.77 14.29 -9.74
C ALA A 115 13.98 15.06 -9.20
N HIS A 116 15.18 14.51 -9.28
CA HIS A 116 16.41 15.19 -8.85
C HIS A 116 16.71 16.44 -9.68
N ALA A 117 16.39 16.44 -10.98
CA ALA A 117 16.52 17.63 -11.81
C ALA A 117 15.49 18.72 -11.51
N ILE A 118 14.27 18.35 -11.14
CA ILE A 118 13.28 19.32 -10.60
C ILE A 118 13.84 19.96 -9.34
N THR A 119 14.32 19.14 -8.39
CA THR A 119 14.95 19.61 -7.15
C THR A 119 16.13 20.54 -7.42
N TYR A 120 17.00 20.20 -8.38
CA TYR A 120 18.14 21.04 -8.76
C TYR A 120 17.70 22.44 -9.18
N VAL A 121 16.68 22.53 -10.05
CA VAL A 121 16.14 23.82 -10.50
C VAL A 121 15.59 24.61 -9.31
N TRP A 122 14.86 23.97 -8.40
CA TRP A 122 14.33 24.65 -7.22
C TRP A 122 15.43 25.17 -6.29
N ILE A 123 16.52 24.43 -6.11
CA ILE A 123 17.64 24.90 -5.28
C ILE A 123 18.42 26.02 -5.97
N ALA A 124 18.71 25.86 -7.27
CA ALA A 124 19.52 26.81 -8.04
C ALA A 124 18.81 28.16 -8.25
N GLU A 125 17.48 28.14 -8.37
CA GLU A 125 16.65 29.32 -8.62
C GLU A 125 15.88 29.79 -7.37
N ASP A 126 16.11 29.17 -6.22
CA ASP A 126 15.50 29.57 -4.94
C ASP A 126 13.96 29.39 -4.88
N LEU A 127 13.44 28.38 -5.58
CA LEU A 127 12.02 28.14 -5.82
C LEU A 127 11.42 27.04 -4.90
N TYR A 128 11.67 27.15 -3.59
CA TYR A 128 11.09 26.24 -2.60
C TYR A 128 10.75 26.98 -1.30
N ASP A 129 9.92 26.37 -0.47
CA ASP A 129 9.48 26.92 0.79
C ASP A 129 10.57 26.80 1.87
N LYS A 130 11.44 27.81 1.92
CA LYS A 130 12.57 27.86 2.85
C LYS A 130 12.18 27.80 4.31
N GLU A 131 11.08 28.46 4.67
CA GLU A 131 10.62 28.50 6.06
C GLU A 131 10.14 27.11 6.48
N TYR A 132 9.38 26.43 5.61
CA TYR A 132 8.98 25.05 5.86
C TYR A 132 10.19 24.13 5.92
N VAL A 133 11.14 24.23 5.00
CA VAL A 133 12.37 23.41 5.02
C VAL A 133 13.15 23.64 6.32
N ALA A 134 13.36 24.88 6.74
CA ALA A 134 14.12 25.20 7.95
C ALA A 134 13.43 24.70 9.24
N THR A 135 12.11 24.77 9.31
CA THR A 135 11.36 24.49 10.55
C THR A 135 10.85 23.06 10.63
N ARG A 136 10.46 22.46 9.50
CA ARG A 136 9.77 21.17 9.40
C ARG A 136 10.62 20.03 8.81
N THR A 137 11.91 20.24 8.57
CA THR A 137 12.77 19.20 8.00
C THR A 137 14.11 19.09 8.72
N THR A 138 14.85 18.03 8.44
CA THR A 138 16.24 17.81 8.86
C THR A 138 17.05 17.19 7.72
N GLY A 139 18.37 17.35 7.75
CA GLY A 139 19.28 16.74 6.76
C GLY A 139 19.25 17.37 5.36
N PHE A 140 18.54 18.48 5.16
CA PHE A 140 18.41 19.13 3.85
C PHE A 140 19.76 19.50 3.24
N GLU A 141 20.68 20.10 4.01
CA GLU A 141 21.99 20.51 3.50
C GLU A 141 22.82 19.36 2.94
N LYS A 142 22.75 18.18 3.57
CA LYS A 142 23.47 16.98 3.10
C LYS A 142 22.91 16.50 1.76
N TRP A 143 21.59 16.51 1.60
CA TRP A 143 20.94 16.14 0.34
C TRP A 143 21.14 17.23 -0.73
N ARG A 144 21.07 18.51 -0.36
CA ARG A 144 21.39 19.66 -1.22
C ARG A 144 22.77 19.53 -1.83
N ALA A 145 23.80 19.24 -1.03
CA ALA A 145 25.17 19.04 -1.51
C ALA A 145 25.25 17.93 -2.59
N TYR A 146 24.51 16.84 -2.42
CA TYR A 146 24.42 15.77 -3.42
C TYR A 146 23.70 16.21 -4.72
N ILE A 147 22.59 16.95 -4.60
CA ILE A 147 21.82 17.43 -5.75
C ILE A 147 22.63 18.45 -6.55
N MET A 148 23.34 19.35 -5.87
CA MET A 148 24.16 20.38 -6.50
C MET A 148 25.48 19.85 -7.06
N GLY A 149 25.87 18.62 -6.72
CA GLY A 149 27.11 18.00 -7.18
C GLY A 149 28.33 18.33 -6.32
N ASP A 150 28.14 18.94 -5.16
CA ASP A 150 29.23 19.33 -4.24
C ASP A 150 29.93 18.10 -3.63
N GLU A 151 29.20 16.97 -3.50
CA GLU A 151 29.73 15.73 -2.92
C GLU A 151 30.30 14.75 -3.96
N ASP A 152 29.69 14.65 -5.14
CA ASP A 152 30.01 13.63 -6.15
C ASP A 152 30.50 14.21 -7.49
N GLY A 153 30.67 15.53 -7.57
CA GLY A 153 31.11 16.24 -8.78
C GLY A 153 30.09 16.26 -9.92
N THR A 154 28.86 15.76 -9.71
CA THR A 154 27.84 15.61 -10.76
C THR A 154 26.57 16.38 -10.37
N PRO A 155 26.44 17.66 -10.76
CA PRO A 155 25.21 18.41 -10.55
C PRO A 155 24.03 17.75 -11.26
N LYS A 156 22.91 17.56 -10.57
CA LYS A 156 21.73 16.86 -11.09
C LYS A 156 20.89 17.78 -11.98
N THR A 157 21.50 18.39 -13.00
CA THR A 157 20.85 19.40 -13.86
C THR A 157 19.75 18.82 -14.76
N PRO A 158 18.89 19.68 -15.36
CA PRO A 158 17.98 19.24 -16.43
C PRO A 158 18.69 18.57 -17.61
N GLU A 159 19.89 19.01 -17.97
CA GLU A 159 20.73 18.40 -19.00
C GLU A 159 21.29 17.04 -18.57
N TRP A 160 21.62 16.86 -17.29
CA TRP A 160 22.13 15.60 -16.76
C TRP A 160 21.08 14.47 -16.85
N GLN A 161 19.81 14.76 -16.52
CA GLN A 161 18.77 13.74 -16.56
C GLN A 161 18.28 13.41 -17.97
N GLU A 162 18.48 14.28 -18.96
CA GLU A 162 17.93 14.11 -20.31
C GLU A 162 18.34 12.78 -20.98
N PRO A 163 19.62 12.37 -20.99
CA PRO A 163 20.01 11.07 -21.52
C PRO A 163 19.51 9.88 -20.68
N GLU A 164 19.24 10.07 -19.39
CA GLU A 164 18.72 9.02 -18.50
C GLU A 164 17.22 8.79 -18.71
N THR A 165 16.45 9.88 -18.86
CA THR A 165 14.99 9.83 -18.82
C THR A 165 14.34 9.88 -20.19
N GLY A 166 15.08 10.32 -21.21
CA GLY A 166 14.53 10.67 -22.52
C GLY A 166 13.68 11.95 -22.53
N VAL A 167 13.55 12.64 -21.40
CA VAL A 167 12.78 13.89 -21.28
C VAL A 167 13.71 15.08 -21.51
N SER A 168 13.41 15.91 -22.51
CA SER A 168 14.25 17.07 -22.81
C SER A 168 14.41 18.03 -21.63
N ALA A 169 15.61 18.55 -21.43
CA ALA A 169 15.98 19.45 -20.32
C ALA A 169 15.04 20.66 -20.19
N HIS A 170 14.61 21.25 -21.31
CA HIS A 170 13.69 22.39 -21.29
C HIS A 170 12.31 22.05 -20.71
N VAL A 171 11.81 20.82 -20.91
CA VAL A 171 10.52 20.36 -20.38
C VAL A 171 10.60 20.25 -18.86
N VAL A 172 11.67 19.64 -18.34
CA VAL A 172 11.87 19.48 -16.89
C VAL A 172 12.03 20.83 -16.20
N ARG A 173 12.81 21.74 -16.80
CA ARG A 173 12.98 23.10 -16.29
C ARG A 173 11.66 23.87 -16.27
N ALA A 174 10.86 23.76 -17.34
CA ALA A 174 9.55 24.40 -17.40
C ALA A 174 8.60 23.84 -16.33
N LEU A 175 8.54 22.52 -16.17
CA LEU A 175 7.75 21.87 -15.13
C LEU A 175 8.18 22.32 -13.73
N ALA A 176 9.48 22.33 -13.45
CA ALA A 176 10.01 22.72 -12.13
C ALA A 176 9.61 24.16 -11.77
N ARG A 177 9.84 25.12 -12.69
CA ARG A 177 9.46 26.53 -12.49
C ARG A 177 7.96 26.70 -12.33
N GLU A 178 7.17 26.04 -13.16
CA GLU A 178 5.72 26.15 -13.11
C GLU A 178 5.16 25.55 -11.81
N TRP A 179 5.65 24.38 -11.39
CA TRP A 179 5.26 23.74 -10.14
C TRP A 179 5.54 24.67 -8.95
N ALA A 180 6.74 25.23 -8.84
CA ALA A 180 7.05 26.12 -7.73
C ALA A 180 6.23 27.42 -7.72
N SER A 181 5.70 27.85 -8.87
CA SER A 181 4.84 29.03 -8.97
C SER A 181 3.36 28.78 -8.65
N LYS A 182 2.96 27.53 -8.40
CA LYS A 182 1.56 27.11 -8.27
C LYS A 182 1.32 26.26 -7.03
N LYS A 183 0.16 26.45 -6.41
CA LYS A 183 -0.35 25.49 -5.43
C LYS A 183 -0.61 24.16 -6.12
N THR A 184 0.22 23.17 -5.83
CA THR A 184 0.28 21.94 -6.61
C THR A 184 -0.02 20.73 -5.74
N TYR A 185 -0.95 19.91 -6.23
CA TYR A 185 -1.16 18.56 -5.72
C TYR A 185 -0.29 17.55 -6.49
N LEU A 186 0.46 16.72 -5.76
CA LEU A 186 1.18 15.59 -6.34
C LEU A 186 0.34 14.32 -6.27
N ALA A 187 -0.15 13.88 -7.42
CA ALA A 187 -0.85 12.62 -7.60
C ALA A 187 0.18 11.48 -7.78
N ALA A 188 0.81 11.05 -6.69
CA ALA A 188 1.79 9.97 -6.70
C ALA A 188 1.10 8.60 -6.59
N GLY A 189 1.14 7.82 -7.68
CA GLY A 189 0.57 6.48 -7.73
C GLY A 189 -0.96 6.43 -7.91
N GLY A 190 -1.52 5.24 -8.11
CA GLY A 190 -2.94 5.04 -8.46
C GLY A 190 -3.94 5.53 -7.41
N LYS A 191 -3.54 5.63 -6.14
CA LYS A 191 -4.37 6.20 -5.05
C LYS A 191 -4.15 7.71 -4.88
N GLY A 192 -3.14 8.27 -5.53
CA GLY A 192 -2.71 9.67 -5.42
C GLY A 192 -1.87 9.96 -4.17
N THR A 193 -1.94 9.10 -3.17
CA THR A 193 -1.22 9.19 -1.89
C THR A 193 -0.20 8.06 -1.68
N THR A 194 -0.18 7.07 -2.59
CA THR A 194 0.69 5.88 -2.60
C THR A 194 0.43 5.05 -3.86
N PHE A 195 0.99 3.83 -3.92
CA PHE A 195 1.01 2.93 -5.08
C PHE A 195 1.93 3.47 -6.19
N GLY A 196 1.53 3.25 -7.44
CA GLY A 196 2.30 3.60 -8.63
C GLY A 196 3.18 2.44 -9.06
N GLY A 197 3.13 2.12 -10.36
CA GLY A 197 4.01 1.10 -10.93
C GLY A 197 5.49 1.43 -10.73
N ALA A 198 5.83 2.72 -10.63
CA ALA A 198 7.19 3.17 -10.34
C ALA A 198 7.72 2.68 -8.98
N CYS A 199 6.87 2.52 -7.95
CA CYS A 199 7.29 2.12 -6.61
C CYS A 199 7.79 0.68 -6.52
N ARG A 200 7.41 -0.17 -7.48
CA ARG A 200 7.69 -1.61 -7.51
C ARG A 200 8.68 -1.98 -8.61
N SER A 201 9.72 -1.17 -8.71
CA SER A 201 10.82 -1.34 -9.67
C SER A 201 12.16 -1.30 -8.93
N ALA A 202 13.27 -1.60 -9.63
CA ALA A 202 14.61 -1.54 -9.06
C ALA A 202 14.97 -0.16 -8.47
N THR A 203 14.37 0.92 -8.98
CA THR A 203 14.56 2.29 -8.49
C THR A 203 13.35 2.81 -7.71
N GLY A 204 12.42 1.91 -7.34
CA GLY A 204 11.14 2.28 -6.75
C GLY A 204 11.24 2.91 -5.36
N THR A 205 12.23 2.50 -4.56
CA THR A 205 12.55 3.15 -3.29
C THR A 205 12.96 4.60 -3.51
N GLN A 206 13.86 4.87 -4.46
CA GLN A 206 14.29 6.24 -4.79
C GLN A 206 13.15 7.09 -5.35
N TRP A 207 12.28 6.52 -6.18
CA TRP A 207 11.13 7.23 -6.73
C TRP A 207 10.19 7.69 -5.62
N ALA A 208 9.77 6.78 -4.73
CA ALA A 208 8.85 7.10 -3.65
C ALA A 208 9.46 8.12 -2.67
N ARG A 209 10.74 7.98 -2.33
CA ARG A 209 11.50 8.96 -1.53
C ARG A 209 11.51 10.34 -2.20
N SER A 210 11.72 10.38 -3.52
CA SER A 210 11.71 11.63 -4.28
C SER A 210 10.37 12.34 -4.18
N MET A 211 9.24 11.61 -4.26
CA MET A 211 7.91 12.21 -4.15
C MET A 211 7.72 12.91 -2.80
N VAL A 212 8.14 12.27 -1.71
CA VAL A 212 8.09 12.84 -0.34
C VAL A 212 9.02 14.05 -0.23
N CYS A 213 10.27 13.94 -0.69
CA CYS A 213 11.24 15.04 -0.65
C CYS A 213 10.77 16.26 -1.44
N LEU A 214 10.21 16.08 -2.64
CA LEU A 214 9.68 17.18 -3.46
C LEU A 214 8.55 17.92 -2.71
N MET A 215 7.60 17.18 -2.13
CA MET A 215 6.50 17.80 -1.40
C MET A 215 6.94 18.46 -0.09
N ALA A 216 7.95 17.91 0.60
CA ALA A 216 8.54 18.57 1.75
C ALA A 216 9.16 19.94 1.38
N MET A 217 9.77 20.06 0.19
CA MET A 217 10.31 21.34 -0.30
C MET A 217 9.22 22.37 -0.65
N GLN A 218 8.03 21.92 -1.08
CA GLN A 218 6.94 22.82 -1.47
C GLN A 218 5.97 23.16 -0.33
N GLY A 219 6.21 22.65 0.89
CA GLY A 219 5.37 22.96 2.05
C GLY A 219 4.12 22.09 2.17
N LEU A 220 4.29 20.77 2.05
CA LEU A 220 3.24 19.77 2.23
C LEU A 220 2.29 20.07 3.41
N GLY A 221 0.98 20.04 3.15
CA GLY A 221 -0.07 20.27 4.15
C GLY A 221 -0.60 21.71 4.18
N LYS A 222 0.07 22.67 3.52
CA LYS A 222 -0.48 24.01 3.30
C LYS A 222 -1.68 23.94 2.32
N PRO A 223 -2.64 24.88 2.39
CA PRO A 223 -3.82 24.88 1.51
C PRO A 223 -3.44 24.85 0.02
N GLY A 224 -3.93 23.86 -0.71
CA GLY A 224 -3.62 23.67 -2.13
C GLY A 224 -2.29 22.94 -2.42
N VAL A 225 -1.53 22.53 -1.41
CA VAL A 225 -0.23 21.83 -1.54
C VAL A 225 -0.25 20.51 -0.79
N ASN A 226 -0.62 19.44 -1.48
CA ASN A 226 -0.73 18.12 -0.85
C ASN A 226 -0.49 16.95 -1.82
N PHE A 227 -0.51 15.71 -1.31
CA PHE A 227 -0.69 14.53 -2.15
C PHE A 227 -2.16 14.35 -2.51
N GLY A 228 -2.44 13.81 -3.69
CA GLY A 228 -3.81 13.44 -4.06
C GLY A 228 -4.08 13.52 -5.56
N ASN A 229 -4.95 12.64 -6.03
CA ASN A 229 -5.39 12.54 -7.42
C ASN A 229 -6.93 12.57 -7.55
N LEU A 230 -7.60 13.09 -6.51
CA LEU A 230 -9.05 13.11 -6.33
C LEU A 230 -9.72 11.71 -6.32
N GLN A 231 -8.94 10.63 -6.23
CA GLN A 231 -9.49 9.31 -5.98
C GLN A 231 -9.93 9.15 -4.53
N THR A 232 -9.15 9.66 -3.58
CA THR A 232 -9.41 9.62 -2.13
C THR A 232 -9.78 10.99 -1.55
N GLY A 233 -10.19 11.01 -0.28
CA GLY A 233 -10.45 12.23 0.47
C GLY A 233 -11.85 12.80 0.35
N ALA A 234 -12.81 12.00 -0.14
CA ALA A 234 -14.22 12.36 -0.13
C ALA A 234 -14.71 12.62 1.32
N PRO A 235 -15.59 13.61 1.53
CA PRO A 235 -16.10 13.98 2.85
C PRO A 235 -17.17 13.00 3.33
N LEU A 236 -16.73 11.79 3.71
CA LEU A 236 -17.58 10.73 4.25
C LEU A 236 -17.54 10.72 5.77
N ASN A 237 -18.57 10.15 6.41
CA ASN A 237 -18.61 10.02 7.86
C ASN A 237 -17.55 9.01 8.34
N HIS A 238 -16.44 9.51 8.89
CA HIS A 238 -15.36 8.69 9.46
C HIS A 238 -15.61 8.27 10.91
N HIS A 239 -16.65 8.78 11.55
CA HIS A 239 -17.03 8.41 12.92
C HIS A 239 -17.91 7.16 12.98
N PHE A 240 -18.59 6.83 11.88
CA PHE A 240 -19.38 5.61 11.78
C PHE A 240 -18.45 4.40 11.61
N TYR A 241 -18.50 3.43 12.52
CA TYR A 241 -17.66 2.24 12.43
C TYR A 241 -18.39 1.08 11.74
N PHE A 242 -17.78 0.61 10.64
CA PHE A 242 -18.05 -0.71 10.06
C PHE A 242 -16.72 -1.37 9.70
N PRO A 243 -16.49 -2.63 10.09
CA PRO A 243 -15.20 -3.30 9.95
C PRO A 243 -14.84 -3.59 8.49
N GLY A 244 -13.60 -3.28 8.11
CA GLY A 244 -13.02 -3.67 6.82
C GLY A 244 -12.48 -5.11 6.80
N TYR A 245 -12.27 -5.68 5.61
CA TYR A 245 -11.81 -7.07 5.47
C TYR A 245 -10.44 -7.33 6.12
N ALA A 246 -9.56 -6.31 6.15
CA ALA A 246 -8.22 -6.42 6.71
C ALA A 246 -8.22 -6.38 8.24
N GLU A 247 -9.35 -6.10 8.89
CA GLU A 247 -9.51 -6.18 10.35
C GLU A 247 -9.78 -7.61 10.85
N GLY A 248 -9.61 -8.62 9.99
CA GLY A 248 -9.49 -10.03 10.41
C GLY A 248 -10.79 -10.82 10.50
N GLY A 249 -11.96 -10.16 10.53
CA GLY A 249 -13.27 -10.82 10.56
C GLY A 249 -13.35 -11.90 11.63
N ILE A 250 -13.71 -13.13 11.22
CA ILE A 250 -13.89 -14.27 12.13
C ILE A 250 -12.58 -14.88 12.67
N SER A 251 -11.42 -14.35 12.29
CA SER A 251 -10.12 -14.88 12.72
C SER A 251 -9.61 -14.32 14.03
N GLY A 252 -9.80 -13.02 14.25
CA GLY A 252 -9.25 -12.32 15.40
C GLY A 252 -7.73 -12.41 15.47
N ASP A 253 -7.06 -12.63 14.33
CA ASP A 253 -5.61 -12.77 14.28
C ASP A 253 -4.95 -11.40 14.43
N ILE A 254 -4.49 -11.10 15.63
CA ILE A 254 -3.83 -9.84 15.99
C ILE A 254 -2.42 -9.67 15.40
N GLU A 255 -1.83 -10.70 14.79
CA GLU A 255 -0.51 -10.63 14.14
C GLU A 255 -0.61 -10.67 12.60
N GLY A 256 -1.56 -11.42 12.05
CA GLY A 256 -1.78 -11.59 10.62
C GLY A 256 -2.80 -10.65 10.00
N SER A 257 -3.51 -9.85 10.82
CA SER A 257 -4.49 -8.88 10.35
C SER A 257 -4.37 -7.55 11.09
N GLY A 258 -5.08 -6.53 10.62
CA GLY A 258 -5.27 -5.26 11.30
C GLY A 258 -6.38 -5.28 12.36
N THR A 259 -6.72 -6.45 12.92
CA THR A 259 -7.72 -6.58 13.99
C THR A 259 -7.40 -5.59 15.11
N ALA A 260 -8.26 -4.61 15.32
CA ALA A 260 -8.20 -3.76 16.50
C ALA A 260 -8.71 -4.55 17.72
N PHE A 261 -8.11 -4.35 18.90
CA PHE A 261 -8.63 -4.91 20.15
C PHE A 261 -10.12 -4.59 20.38
N ASN A 262 -10.57 -3.44 19.89
CA ASN A 262 -11.97 -3.02 19.96
C ASN A 262 -12.90 -3.95 19.15
N LEU A 263 -12.47 -4.44 17.98
CA LEU A 263 -13.28 -5.36 17.20
C LEU A 263 -13.47 -6.69 17.94
N PHE A 264 -12.46 -7.20 18.64
CA PHE A 264 -12.60 -8.39 19.49
C PHE A 264 -13.64 -8.20 20.61
N GLN A 265 -13.68 -7.02 21.24
CA GLN A 265 -14.68 -6.70 22.27
C GLN A 265 -16.10 -6.60 21.68
N ARG A 266 -16.23 -6.17 20.42
CA ARG A 266 -17.49 -6.06 19.69
C ARG A 266 -17.96 -7.38 19.08
N GLN A 267 -17.03 -8.27 18.76
CA GLN A 267 -17.23 -9.59 18.16
C GLN A 267 -16.48 -10.64 18.98
N PRO A 268 -17.02 -11.12 20.11
CA PRO A 268 -16.34 -12.13 20.91
C PRO A 268 -16.31 -13.47 20.15
N HIS A 269 -15.14 -13.88 19.71
CA HIS A 269 -14.89 -15.16 19.05
C HIS A 269 -13.50 -15.68 19.42
N VAL A 270 -13.24 -16.96 19.16
CA VAL A 270 -11.92 -17.51 19.43
C VAL A 270 -10.86 -16.88 18.54
N MET A 271 -9.83 -16.27 19.16
CA MET A 271 -8.68 -15.71 18.45
C MET A 271 -7.82 -16.82 17.84
N SER A 272 -7.43 -16.62 16.59
CA SER A 272 -6.45 -17.44 15.89
C SER A 272 -5.06 -16.88 16.14
N MET A 273 -4.21 -17.64 16.83
CA MET A 273 -2.80 -17.29 17.05
C MET A 273 -1.94 -18.45 16.56
N ASN A 274 -1.12 -18.20 15.54
CA ASN A 274 -0.25 -19.22 14.99
C ASN A 274 0.91 -19.51 15.97
N SER A 275 0.98 -20.73 16.48
CA SER A 275 2.05 -21.16 17.39
C SER A 275 3.40 -21.35 16.69
N VAL A 276 3.42 -21.45 15.36
CA VAL A 276 4.63 -21.61 14.56
C VAL A 276 5.20 -20.24 14.21
N SER A 277 6.43 -19.97 14.67
CA SER A 277 7.13 -18.71 14.40
C SER A 277 7.92 -18.72 13.09
N GLN A 278 8.10 -19.89 12.45
CA GLN A 278 8.77 -20.02 11.16
C GLN A 278 8.03 -19.27 10.05
N LYS A 279 8.83 -18.59 9.21
CA LYS A 279 8.37 -17.72 8.13
C LYS A 279 9.09 -18.07 6.83
N VAL A 280 8.38 -17.95 5.70
CA VAL A 280 8.98 -17.97 4.35
C VAL A 280 8.65 -16.66 3.64
N PRO A 281 9.61 -15.99 2.98
CA PRO A 281 9.32 -14.78 2.22
C PRO A 281 8.60 -15.13 0.91
N ARG A 282 7.46 -14.49 0.62
CA ARG A 282 6.71 -14.69 -0.64
C ARG A 282 7.58 -14.47 -1.88
N ALA A 283 8.44 -13.46 -1.85
CA ALA A 283 9.37 -13.16 -2.94
C ALA A 283 10.34 -14.31 -3.23
N TYR A 284 10.70 -15.13 -2.23
CA TYR A 284 11.59 -16.28 -2.39
C TYR A 284 10.90 -17.61 -2.08
N ILE A 285 9.62 -17.74 -2.40
CA ILE A 285 8.87 -18.97 -2.10
C ILE A 285 9.42 -20.19 -2.87
N ALA A 286 9.90 -20.01 -4.10
CA ALA A 286 10.54 -21.08 -4.86
C ALA A 286 11.84 -21.56 -4.21
N GLU A 287 12.70 -20.62 -3.82
CA GLU A 287 13.98 -20.90 -3.19
C GLU A 287 13.76 -21.47 -1.79
N SER A 288 12.67 -21.11 -1.11
CA SER A 288 12.29 -21.73 0.17
C SER A 288 11.92 -23.21 0.04
N ILE A 289 11.65 -23.68 -1.18
CA ILE A 289 11.45 -25.10 -1.47
C ILE A 289 12.79 -25.71 -1.92
N THR A 290 13.46 -25.11 -2.90
CA THR A 290 14.60 -25.73 -3.59
C THR A 290 15.94 -25.55 -2.90
N GLU A 291 16.14 -24.48 -2.12
CA GLU A 291 17.42 -24.15 -1.48
C GLU A 291 17.41 -24.53 0.00
N GLU A 292 18.57 -24.86 0.55
CA GLU A 292 18.70 -25.28 1.96
C GLU A 292 18.38 -24.18 2.96
N ARG A 293 18.69 -22.93 2.59
CA ARG A 293 18.49 -21.77 3.45
C ARG A 293 18.10 -20.55 2.64
N VAL A 294 17.10 -19.85 3.14
CA VAL A 294 16.63 -18.56 2.63
C VAL A 294 16.60 -17.56 3.77
N GLU A 295 16.84 -16.30 3.46
CA GLU A 295 16.72 -15.20 4.41
C GLU A 295 15.79 -14.13 3.85
N GLY A 296 15.11 -13.41 4.73
CA GLY A 296 14.18 -12.35 4.34
C GLY A 296 14.02 -11.30 5.41
N TYR A 297 13.29 -10.24 5.04
CA TYR A 297 12.87 -9.17 5.93
C TYR A 297 11.34 -9.13 5.99
N PRO A 298 10.74 -8.87 7.16
CA PRO A 298 9.32 -8.92 7.35
C PRO A 298 8.64 -7.63 6.87
N THR A 299 7.41 -7.79 6.39
CA THR A 299 6.46 -6.67 6.35
C THR A 299 5.75 -6.61 7.69
N ASP A 300 6.15 -5.66 8.53
CA ASP A 300 5.55 -5.38 9.82
C ASP A 300 5.40 -3.86 9.97
N PRO A 301 4.16 -3.34 9.85
CA PRO A 301 3.92 -1.90 9.79
C PRO A 301 3.82 -1.23 11.16
N ARG A 302 4.04 -1.96 12.27
CA ARG A 302 3.85 -1.42 13.64
C ARG A 302 4.86 -0.35 14.04
N SER A 303 6.06 -0.40 13.50
CA SER A 303 7.07 0.66 13.58
C SER A 303 7.88 0.70 12.29
N LEU A 304 8.63 1.78 12.07
CA LEU A 304 9.46 1.86 10.86
C LEU A 304 10.65 0.87 10.88
N GLU A 305 11.20 0.55 12.05
CA GLU A 305 12.40 -0.29 12.22
C GLU A 305 12.11 -1.79 12.15
N ARG A 306 10.85 -2.21 12.31
CA ARG A 306 10.48 -3.64 12.26
C ARG A 306 10.89 -4.29 10.94
N GLN A 307 10.92 -3.52 9.87
CA GLN A 307 11.37 -3.97 8.55
C GLN A 307 12.85 -4.39 8.51
N PHE A 308 13.66 -4.00 9.51
CA PHE A 308 15.08 -4.36 9.62
C PHE A 308 15.30 -5.72 10.31
N GLN A 309 14.24 -6.35 10.83
CA GLN A 309 14.34 -7.62 11.57
C GLN A 309 14.50 -8.81 10.62
N LYS A 310 15.74 -9.09 10.22
CA LYS A 310 16.05 -10.23 9.35
C LYS A 310 15.60 -11.56 9.97
N PHE A 311 14.96 -12.41 9.17
CA PHE A 311 14.62 -13.79 9.56
C PHE A 311 15.24 -14.79 8.58
N GLY A 312 15.50 -16.00 9.07
CA GLY A 312 16.00 -17.12 8.29
C GLY A 312 14.99 -18.25 8.20
N TYR A 313 15.06 -19.01 7.11
CA TYR A 313 14.30 -20.22 6.86
C TYR A 313 15.27 -21.35 6.42
N PRO A 314 15.15 -22.57 6.97
CA PRO A 314 14.27 -22.92 8.10
C PRO A 314 14.69 -22.15 9.36
N ALA A 315 13.71 -21.83 10.20
CA ALA A 315 13.98 -21.22 11.50
C ALA A 315 14.65 -22.25 12.41
N ALA A 316 15.46 -21.81 13.37
CA ALA A 316 16.11 -22.73 14.31
C ALA A 316 15.04 -23.61 15.01
N GLY A 317 15.29 -24.92 15.06
CA GLY A 317 14.38 -25.90 15.64
C GLY A 317 13.14 -26.23 14.79
N HIS A 318 13.00 -25.70 13.58
CA HIS A 318 11.89 -25.99 12.68
C HIS A 318 12.32 -26.84 11.47
N SER A 319 11.36 -27.58 10.91
CA SER A 319 11.55 -28.35 9.67
C SER A 319 11.35 -27.48 8.43
N ARG A 320 11.98 -27.86 7.33
CA ARG A 320 11.64 -27.32 6.00
C ARG A 320 10.23 -27.74 5.60
N VAL A 321 9.61 -26.93 4.76
CA VAL A 321 8.31 -27.17 4.13
C VAL A 321 8.43 -28.40 3.22
N ARG A 322 7.52 -29.36 3.43
CA ARG A 322 7.34 -30.57 2.60
C ARG A 322 5.98 -30.60 1.91
N MET A 323 5.00 -29.87 2.44
CA MET A 323 3.66 -29.75 1.89
C MET A 323 3.33 -28.28 1.64
N MET A 324 2.74 -27.97 0.50
CA MET A 324 2.20 -26.63 0.22
C MET A 324 0.68 -26.69 0.10
N TYR A 325 -0.01 -26.01 1.02
CA TYR A 325 -1.43 -25.70 0.87
C TYR A 325 -1.55 -24.34 0.20
N LYS A 326 -2.02 -24.34 -1.03
CA LYS A 326 -2.16 -23.14 -1.85
C LYS A 326 -3.61 -22.73 -1.96
N TYR A 327 -3.83 -21.42 -1.89
CA TYR A 327 -5.13 -20.78 -2.03
C TYR A 327 -5.09 -19.83 -3.24
N GLY A 328 -5.84 -20.15 -4.30
CA GLY A 328 -5.72 -19.51 -5.62
C GLY A 328 -4.54 -20.02 -6.46
N GLY A 329 -4.28 -19.39 -7.60
CA GLY A 329 -3.30 -19.87 -8.60
C GLY A 329 -2.51 -18.81 -9.36
N SER A 330 -2.41 -17.57 -8.84
CA SER A 330 -1.98 -16.41 -9.62
C SER A 330 -0.48 -16.16 -9.73
N HIS A 331 0.38 -16.86 -8.97
CA HIS A 331 1.79 -16.51 -8.84
C HIS A 331 2.53 -16.54 -10.18
N PHE A 332 2.17 -17.43 -11.11
CA PHE A 332 2.81 -17.44 -12.42
C PHE A 332 2.72 -16.12 -13.19
N SER A 333 1.73 -15.30 -12.88
CA SER A 333 1.53 -13.97 -13.47
C SER A 333 1.92 -12.82 -12.55
N THR A 334 2.06 -13.05 -11.23
CA THR A 334 2.19 -11.97 -10.24
C THR A 334 3.50 -11.98 -9.43
N VAL A 335 4.40 -12.93 -9.65
CA VAL A 335 5.75 -12.89 -9.05
C VAL A 335 6.83 -12.92 -10.12
N MET A 336 7.98 -12.35 -9.77
CA MET A 336 9.13 -12.22 -10.66
C MET A 336 9.73 -13.58 -11.01
N ASP A 337 10.14 -13.73 -12.27
CA ASP A 337 10.70 -14.96 -12.86
C ASP A 337 9.92 -16.22 -12.44
N SER A 338 8.65 -16.32 -12.85
CA SER A 338 7.77 -17.41 -12.42
C SER A 338 8.22 -18.82 -12.84
N ASN A 339 9.18 -18.95 -13.77
CA ASN A 339 9.78 -20.24 -14.13
C ASN A 339 10.46 -20.92 -12.93
N ARG A 340 10.96 -20.15 -11.95
CA ARG A 340 11.50 -20.72 -10.71
C ARG A 340 10.46 -21.45 -9.89
N LEU A 341 9.20 -21.02 -9.93
CA LEU A 341 8.10 -21.69 -9.26
C LEU A 341 7.75 -23.00 -9.93
N VAL A 342 7.74 -23.04 -11.27
CA VAL A 342 7.55 -24.28 -12.03
C VAL A 342 8.58 -25.34 -11.59
N ARG A 343 9.86 -24.95 -11.48
CA ARG A 343 10.91 -25.84 -10.97
C ARG A 343 10.68 -26.25 -9.51
N ALA A 344 10.19 -25.34 -8.67
CA ALA A 344 9.88 -25.65 -7.28
C ALA A 344 8.73 -26.67 -7.14
N TYR A 345 7.68 -26.57 -7.95
CA TYR A 345 6.59 -27.57 -7.99
C TYR A 345 7.08 -28.96 -8.46
N GLN A 346 8.12 -29.01 -9.28
CA GLN A 346 8.71 -30.27 -9.77
C GLN A 346 9.77 -30.84 -8.83
N SER A 347 10.09 -30.13 -7.75
CA SER A 347 11.11 -30.56 -6.80
C SER A 347 10.63 -31.75 -5.97
N GLN A 348 11.51 -32.73 -5.79
CA GLN A 348 11.25 -33.86 -4.88
C GLN A 348 11.19 -33.43 -3.40
N GLU A 349 11.65 -32.21 -3.08
CA GLU A 349 11.56 -31.68 -1.72
C GLU A 349 10.11 -31.31 -1.33
N LEU A 350 9.25 -31.08 -2.33
CA LEU A 350 7.84 -30.77 -2.16
C LEU A 350 7.02 -32.05 -2.40
N GLU A 351 6.70 -32.73 -1.31
CA GLU A 351 6.10 -34.06 -1.30
C GLU A 351 4.59 -34.05 -1.59
N PHE A 352 3.90 -32.93 -1.30
CA PHE A 352 2.45 -32.84 -1.49
C PHE A 352 1.95 -31.40 -1.69
N VAL A 353 1.08 -31.20 -2.67
CA VAL A 353 0.49 -29.91 -3.01
C VAL A 353 -1.04 -30.03 -3.03
N VAL A 354 -1.67 -29.22 -2.17
CA VAL A 354 -3.12 -28.98 -2.22
C VAL A 354 -3.35 -27.62 -2.83
N ASN A 355 -4.29 -27.51 -3.77
CA ASN A 355 -4.71 -26.23 -4.31
C ASN A 355 -6.23 -26.05 -4.17
N GLN A 356 -6.62 -25.09 -3.33
CA GLN A 356 -7.99 -24.65 -3.16
C GLN A 356 -8.23 -23.40 -4.02
N SER A 357 -8.99 -23.55 -5.09
CA SER A 357 -9.21 -22.52 -6.11
C SER A 357 -10.60 -22.61 -6.71
N ILE A 358 -11.07 -21.51 -7.31
CA ILE A 358 -12.34 -21.46 -8.03
C ILE A 358 -12.17 -21.98 -9.47
N TRP A 359 -11.11 -21.56 -10.15
CA TRP A 359 -10.88 -21.85 -11.56
C TRP A 359 -9.70 -22.81 -11.77
N ASP A 360 -9.77 -23.66 -12.80
CA ASP A 360 -8.63 -24.45 -13.28
C ASP A 360 -7.69 -23.59 -14.12
N GLU A 361 -6.86 -22.81 -13.44
CA GLU A 361 -5.93 -21.87 -14.06
C GLU A 361 -4.57 -21.83 -13.35
N GLY A 362 -3.56 -21.32 -14.06
CA GLY A 362 -2.23 -21.07 -13.51
C GLY A 362 -1.64 -22.29 -12.81
N GLU A 363 -1.40 -22.14 -11.50
CA GLU A 363 -0.74 -23.13 -10.65
C GLU A 363 -1.63 -24.30 -10.21
N VAL A 364 -2.93 -24.26 -10.47
CA VAL A 364 -3.86 -25.37 -10.10
C VAL A 364 -3.42 -26.69 -10.72
N LYS A 365 -2.86 -26.63 -11.94
CA LYS A 365 -2.39 -27.80 -12.72
C LYS A 365 -1.16 -28.49 -12.14
N PHE A 366 -0.54 -27.91 -11.10
CA PHE A 366 0.64 -28.47 -10.41
C PHE A 366 0.27 -29.08 -9.06
N ALA A 367 -1.01 -29.16 -8.72
CA ALA A 367 -1.47 -29.73 -7.45
C ALA A 367 -1.70 -31.24 -7.54
N ASP A 368 -1.43 -31.95 -6.45
CA ASP A 368 -1.81 -33.35 -6.29
C ASP A 368 -3.29 -33.48 -5.97
N ILE A 369 -3.84 -32.53 -5.20
CA ILE A 369 -5.26 -32.44 -4.85
C ILE A 369 -5.77 -31.04 -5.13
N ILE A 370 -6.91 -30.98 -5.84
CA ILE A 370 -7.63 -29.74 -6.12
C ILE A 370 -8.93 -29.74 -5.31
N LEU A 371 -9.19 -28.64 -4.59
CA LEU A 371 -10.42 -28.43 -3.82
C LEU A 371 -11.22 -27.27 -4.45
N PRO A 372 -12.38 -27.52 -5.08
CA PRO A 372 -13.14 -26.49 -5.79
C PRO A 372 -13.86 -25.55 -4.81
N ALA A 373 -13.44 -24.29 -4.78
CA ALA A 373 -14.10 -23.23 -4.04
C ALA A 373 -15.19 -22.53 -4.90
N CYS A 374 -16.24 -22.00 -4.27
CA CYS A 374 -17.29 -21.25 -4.95
C CYS A 374 -17.05 -19.73 -4.89
N THR A 375 -17.69 -18.96 -5.77
CA THR A 375 -17.61 -17.50 -5.77
C THR A 375 -18.42 -16.89 -4.62
N ASN A 376 -18.24 -15.60 -4.38
CA ASN A 376 -19.02 -14.85 -3.40
C ASN A 376 -20.51 -14.70 -3.75
N PHE A 377 -20.94 -15.03 -4.98
CA PHE A 377 -22.35 -15.07 -5.37
C PHE A 377 -23.05 -16.38 -4.95
N GLU A 378 -22.29 -17.37 -4.51
CA GLU A 378 -22.74 -18.74 -4.19
C GLU A 378 -22.76 -19.01 -2.68
N ARG A 379 -22.45 -18.00 -1.86
CA ARG A 379 -22.36 -18.09 -0.39
C ARG A 379 -22.85 -16.81 0.27
N TRP A 380 -23.02 -16.85 1.59
CA TRP A 380 -23.39 -15.68 2.39
C TRP A 380 -22.15 -14.90 2.80
N ASP A 381 -22.20 -13.57 2.69
CA ASP A 381 -21.17 -12.68 3.22
C ASP A 381 -21.76 -11.30 3.57
N ILE A 382 -20.98 -10.45 4.22
CA ILE A 382 -21.32 -9.05 4.50
C ILE A 382 -20.06 -8.20 4.38
N GLY A 383 -20.18 -6.98 3.87
CA GLY A 383 -19.05 -6.08 3.78
C GLY A 383 -19.45 -4.66 3.48
N GLU A 384 -18.47 -3.77 3.45
CA GLU A 384 -18.63 -2.42 2.96
C GLU A 384 -17.81 -2.23 1.68
N TRP A 385 -18.40 -1.55 0.70
CA TRP A 385 -17.76 -1.33 -0.58
C TRP A 385 -16.39 -0.64 -0.41
N ALA A 386 -15.36 -1.22 -1.01
CA ALA A 386 -13.98 -0.72 -1.03
C ALA A 386 -13.29 -0.55 0.34
N VAL A 387 -13.86 -1.08 1.44
CA VAL A 387 -13.27 -0.94 2.77
C VAL A 387 -12.30 -2.07 3.08
N ALA A 388 -11.02 -1.71 3.12
CA ALA A 388 -9.97 -2.58 3.63
C ALA A 388 -9.89 -2.54 5.15
N GLY A 389 -9.91 -1.37 5.78
CA GLY A 389 -9.51 -1.22 7.18
C GLY A 389 -8.00 -1.44 7.35
N GLY A 390 -7.55 -1.76 8.56
CA GLY A 390 -6.14 -2.11 8.84
C GLY A 390 -5.11 -1.17 8.20
N TYR A 391 -4.25 -1.72 7.32
CA TYR A 391 -3.16 -1.00 6.63
C TYR A 391 -3.62 0.07 5.62
N SER A 392 -4.92 0.16 5.35
CA SER A 392 -5.54 1.21 4.55
C SER A 392 -6.77 1.74 5.28
N HIS A 393 -6.59 2.12 6.55
CA HIS A 393 -7.66 2.71 7.37
C HIS A 393 -8.41 3.83 6.62
N HIS A 394 -9.74 3.87 6.76
CA HIS A 394 -10.65 4.76 6.03
C HIS A 394 -10.52 4.74 4.49
N ASN A 395 -10.30 3.56 3.90
CA ASN A 395 -10.19 3.39 2.44
C ASN A 395 -11.47 3.76 1.69
N GLU A 396 -12.62 3.73 2.37
CA GLU A 396 -13.92 4.19 1.89
C GLU A 396 -13.90 5.66 1.45
N SER A 397 -12.94 6.48 1.91
CA SER A 397 -12.76 7.87 1.43
C SER A 397 -12.58 7.99 -0.09
N GLN A 398 -12.51 6.86 -0.79
CA GLN A 398 -12.55 6.79 -2.25
C GLN A 398 -13.95 6.87 -2.85
N LEU A 399 -14.98 6.50 -2.11
CA LEU A 399 -16.35 6.44 -2.56
C LEU A 399 -17.05 7.80 -2.47
N ASN A 400 -18.08 7.99 -3.27
CA ASN A 400 -19.00 9.11 -3.15
C ASN A 400 -20.01 8.86 -2.01
N HIS A 401 -20.30 7.59 -1.72
CA HIS A 401 -21.12 7.18 -0.60
C HIS A 401 -20.57 5.91 0.03
N ARG A 402 -20.61 5.83 1.36
CA ARG A 402 -20.35 4.57 2.09
C ARG A 402 -21.55 3.64 1.91
N VAL A 403 -21.32 2.46 1.34
CA VAL A 403 -22.38 1.48 1.07
C VAL A 403 -22.02 0.14 1.68
N ILE A 404 -22.76 -0.22 2.72
CA ILE A 404 -22.67 -1.51 3.40
C ILE A 404 -23.65 -2.45 2.72
N THR A 405 -23.19 -3.62 2.33
CA THR A 405 -23.99 -4.59 1.59
C THR A 405 -24.00 -5.94 2.28
N MET A 406 -25.18 -6.56 2.30
CA MET A 406 -25.27 -7.99 2.45
C MET A 406 -24.95 -8.62 1.10
N GLN A 407 -24.03 -9.58 1.08
CA GLN A 407 -23.82 -10.43 -0.08
C GLN A 407 -24.71 -11.65 0.09
N HIS A 408 -25.93 -11.56 -0.47
CA HIS A 408 -26.85 -12.69 -0.49
C HIS A 408 -26.29 -13.83 -1.32
N LYS A 409 -26.58 -15.06 -0.88
CA LYS A 409 -26.38 -16.24 -1.71
C LYS A 409 -27.36 -16.18 -2.89
N CYS A 410 -26.88 -15.77 -4.05
CA CYS A 410 -27.70 -15.56 -5.25
C CYS A 410 -28.08 -16.89 -5.92
N ILE A 411 -27.17 -17.85 -5.92
CA ILE A 411 -27.36 -19.19 -6.49
C ILE A 411 -26.73 -20.25 -5.58
N GLU A 412 -27.07 -21.52 -5.81
CA GLU A 412 -26.34 -22.63 -5.21
C GLU A 412 -24.93 -22.76 -5.81
N PRO A 413 -23.94 -23.25 -5.03
CA PRO A 413 -22.61 -23.52 -5.55
C PRO A 413 -22.64 -24.38 -6.82
N LEU A 414 -21.89 -23.96 -7.83
CA LEU A 414 -21.85 -24.64 -9.12
C LEU A 414 -21.04 -25.93 -9.04
N GLY A 415 -21.55 -26.99 -9.68
CA GLY A 415 -20.93 -28.31 -9.66
C GLY A 415 -20.85 -28.89 -8.25
N GLU A 416 -19.64 -29.30 -7.85
CA GLU A 416 -19.35 -29.80 -6.50
C GLU A 416 -18.58 -28.79 -5.63
N SER A 417 -18.51 -27.53 -6.09
CA SER A 417 -17.82 -26.48 -5.35
C SER A 417 -18.49 -26.19 -4.00
N ARG A 418 -17.71 -25.64 -3.07
CA ARG A 418 -18.18 -25.25 -1.74
C ARG A 418 -17.57 -23.90 -1.35
N SER A 419 -18.18 -23.20 -0.40
CA SER A 419 -17.54 -22.03 0.19
C SER A 419 -16.24 -22.43 0.88
N ASP A 420 -15.25 -21.53 0.91
CA ASP A 420 -13.99 -21.79 1.60
C ASP A 420 -14.21 -22.12 3.07
N PHE A 421 -15.16 -21.44 3.72
CA PHE A 421 -15.57 -21.74 5.08
C PHE A 421 -16.03 -23.19 5.24
N GLN A 422 -16.88 -23.67 4.31
CA GLN A 422 -17.38 -25.04 4.35
C GLN A 422 -16.27 -26.08 4.09
N ILE A 423 -15.35 -25.80 3.15
CA ILE A 423 -14.18 -26.66 2.90
C ILE A 423 -13.34 -26.78 4.18
N PHE A 424 -13.00 -25.64 4.80
CA PHE A 424 -12.22 -25.65 6.05
C PHE A 424 -12.97 -26.30 7.20
N LEU A 425 -14.29 -26.07 7.35
CA LEU A 425 -15.10 -26.75 8.35
C LEU A 425 -15.05 -28.27 8.18
N ASP A 426 -15.13 -28.77 6.95
CA ASP A 426 -15.10 -30.21 6.67
C ASP A 426 -13.72 -30.82 6.90
N ILE A 427 -12.63 -30.08 6.65
CA ILE A 427 -11.27 -30.46 7.03
C ILE A 427 -11.13 -30.47 8.56
N SER A 428 -11.55 -29.39 9.23
CA SER A 428 -11.48 -29.24 10.69
C SER A 428 -12.27 -30.33 11.42
N LYS A 429 -13.43 -30.76 10.90
CA LYS A 429 -14.18 -31.90 11.46
C LYS A 429 -13.35 -33.19 11.44
N ARG A 430 -12.61 -33.45 10.36
CA ARG A 430 -11.78 -34.67 10.21
C ARG A 430 -10.60 -34.72 11.20
N ILE A 431 -10.10 -33.57 11.62
CA ILE A 431 -9.01 -33.45 12.60
C ILE A 431 -9.49 -33.13 14.03
N GLY A 432 -10.80 -33.19 14.29
CA GLY A 432 -11.37 -32.97 15.62
C GLY A 432 -11.48 -31.50 16.06
N LEU A 433 -11.26 -30.54 15.16
CA LEU A 433 -11.27 -29.09 15.43
C LEU A 433 -12.50 -28.36 14.87
N GLY A 434 -13.50 -29.08 14.36
CA GLY A 434 -14.68 -28.47 13.73
C GLY A 434 -15.46 -27.51 14.64
N ALA A 435 -15.65 -27.87 15.91
CA ALA A 435 -16.32 -27.02 16.90
C ALA A 435 -15.50 -25.77 17.24
N TYR A 436 -14.17 -25.88 17.32
CA TYR A 436 -13.28 -24.75 17.53
C TYR A 436 -13.30 -23.78 16.33
N PHE A 437 -13.26 -24.31 15.11
CA PHE A 437 -13.26 -23.51 13.89
C PHE A 437 -14.59 -22.77 13.67
N ALA A 438 -15.71 -23.49 13.64
CA ALA A 438 -17.01 -22.90 13.33
C ALA A 438 -17.74 -22.31 14.53
N GLN A 439 -17.39 -22.70 15.77
CA GLN A 439 -18.08 -22.26 17.00
C GLN A 439 -19.60 -22.50 16.95
N GLY A 440 -20.03 -23.54 16.24
CA GLY A 440 -21.44 -23.85 16.02
C GLY A 440 -22.19 -22.88 15.08
N MET A 441 -21.49 -21.93 14.47
CA MET A 441 -22.05 -20.90 13.60
C MET A 441 -21.93 -21.28 12.12
N THR A 442 -22.96 -20.93 11.35
CA THR A 442 -22.94 -20.93 9.88
C THR A 442 -22.31 -19.64 9.35
N GLU A 443 -22.02 -19.57 8.04
CA GLU A 443 -21.56 -18.33 7.40
C GLU A 443 -22.54 -17.16 7.63
N LEU A 444 -23.86 -17.42 7.62
CA LEU A 444 -24.87 -16.39 7.87
C LEU A 444 -24.88 -15.91 9.33
N ASP A 445 -24.62 -16.80 10.29
CA ASP A 445 -24.49 -16.43 11.70
C ASP A 445 -23.26 -15.54 11.92
N TRP A 446 -22.15 -15.85 11.25
CA TRP A 446 -20.96 -15.00 11.25
C TRP A 446 -21.22 -13.62 10.62
N CYS A 447 -21.99 -13.54 9.53
CA CYS A 447 -22.41 -12.27 8.94
C CYS A 447 -23.23 -11.44 9.94
N LYS A 448 -24.16 -12.08 10.66
CA LYS A 448 -24.95 -11.43 11.69
C LYS A 448 -24.07 -10.90 12.83
N LEU A 449 -23.08 -11.67 13.25
CA LEU A 449 -22.16 -11.24 14.30
C LEU A 449 -21.31 -10.04 13.86
N GLN A 450 -20.85 -10.02 12.60
CA GLN A 450 -20.13 -8.87 12.03
C GLN A 450 -21.02 -7.61 12.02
N PHE A 451 -22.30 -7.77 11.67
CA PHE A 451 -23.29 -6.70 11.73
C PHE A 451 -23.46 -6.17 13.17
N GLU A 452 -23.62 -7.06 14.15
CA GLU A 452 -23.76 -6.72 15.58
C GLU A 452 -22.47 -6.11 16.19
N ALA A 453 -21.32 -6.30 15.56
CA ALA A 453 -20.07 -5.68 15.96
C ALA A 453 -19.90 -4.25 15.43
N SER A 454 -20.68 -3.86 14.41
CA SER A 454 -20.64 -2.52 13.81
C SER A 454 -21.59 -1.54 14.50
N ASP A 455 -21.50 -0.26 14.15
CA ASP A 455 -22.45 0.76 14.60
C ASP A 455 -23.80 0.67 13.85
N LEU A 456 -23.91 -0.19 12.82
CA LEU A 456 -25.14 -0.36 12.03
C LEU A 456 -26.29 -0.96 12.85
N LYS A 457 -25.97 -1.77 13.88
CA LYS A 457 -26.96 -2.42 14.76
C LYS A 457 -27.87 -1.44 15.50
N ASP A 458 -27.37 -0.23 15.75
CA ASP A 458 -28.08 0.80 16.51
C ASP A 458 -29.00 1.63 15.60
N ILE A 459 -28.95 1.38 14.29
CA ILE A 459 -29.65 2.16 13.25
C ILE A 459 -30.76 1.36 12.57
N VAL A 460 -30.49 0.08 12.25
CA VAL A 460 -31.43 -0.81 11.56
C VAL A 460 -31.39 -2.18 12.22
N SER A 461 -32.51 -2.91 12.24
CA SER A 461 -32.47 -4.29 12.75
C SER A 461 -31.80 -5.23 11.74
N TRP A 462 -31.17 -6.31 12.22
CA TRP A 462 -30.60 -7.36 11.36
C TRP A 462 -31.61 -7.87 10.32
N LYS A 463 -32.87 -8.08 10.73
CA LYS A 463 -33.94 -8.57 9.84
C LYS A 463 -34.25 -7.58 8.71
N GLU A 464 -34.31 -6.29 9.01
CA GLU A 464 -34.56 -5.25 8.01
C GLU A 464 -33.38 -5.08 7.07
N PHE A 465 -32.14 -5.09 7.61
CA PHE A 465 -30.93 -5.04 6.80
C PHE A 465 -30.82 -6.24 5.87
N LEU A 466 -30.98 -7.46 6.40
CA LEU A 466 -30.95 -8.70 5.61
C LEU A 466 -32.02 -8.71 4.53
N LYS A 467 -33.21 -8.15 4.78
CA LYS A 467 -34.28 -8.04 3.79
C LYS A 467 -33.99 -6.99 2.72
N LYS A 468 -33.43 -5.83 3.10
CA LYS A 468 -33.12 -4.73 2.19
C LYS A 468 -31.87 -4.99 1.34
N GLY A 469 -30.89 -5.66 1.93
CA GLY A 469 -29.61 -6.05 1.32
C GLY A 469 -28.53 -4.99 1.25
N TYR A 470 -28.85 -3.73 1.56
CA TYR A 470 -27.84 -2.68 1.63
C TYR A 470 -28.25 -1.52 2.53
N TYR A 471 -27.26 -0.79 3.02
CA TYR A 471 -27.41 0.45 3.77
C TYR A 471 -26.43 1.49 3.25
N VAL A 472 -26.94 2.69 2.94
CA VAL A 472 -26.11 3.84 2.56
C VAL A 472 -25.90 4.66 3.82
N VAL A 473 -24.66 4.76 4.28
CA VAL A 473 -24.35 5.54 5.48
C VAL A 473 -24.56 7.02 5.15
N PRO A 474 -25.28 7.78 6.00
CA PRO A 474 -25.42 9.22 5.81
C PRO A 474 -24.06 9.91 5.70
N ALA A 475 -24.03 10.99 4.92
CA ALA A 475 -22.86 11.86 4.84
C ALA A 475 -22.46 12.37 6.24
N GLU A 476 -21.22 12.81 6.34
CA GLU A 476 -20.75 13.43 7.57
C GLU A 476 -21.59 14.66 7.92
N ALA A 477 -21.88 14.86 9.20
CA ALA A 477 -22.56 16.07 9.66
C ALA A 477 -21.69 17.29 9.34
N GLU A 478 -22.28 18.36 8.79
CA GLU A 478 -21.56 19.54 8.31
C GLU A 478 -20.61 20.17 9.36
N ASN A 479 -20.90 19.97 10.65
CA ASN A 479 -20.15 20.51 11.76
C ASN A 479 -18.89 19.70 12.16
N LEU A 480 -18.67 18.51 11.60
CA LEU A 480 -17.50 17.68 11.93
C LEU A 480 -16.24 18.10 11.15
N ASN A 481 -16.40 18.61 9.92
CA ASN A 481 -15.38 19.21 9.05
C ASN A 481 -13.96 18.63 9.23
N VAL A 482 -13.76 17.40 8.74
CA VAL A 482 -12.49 16.66 8.86
C VAL A 482 -11.28 17.49 8.37
N PRO A 483 -10.24 17.69 9.20
CA PRO A 483 -9.03 18.42 8.82
C PRO A 483 -8.30 17.81 7.62
N VAL A 484 -7.65 18.68 6.84
CA VAL A 484 -6.82 18.27 5.71
C VAL A 484 -5.57 17.53 6.20
N GLY A 485 -5.25 16.40 5.59
CA GLY A 485 -4.07 15.61 5.92
C GLY A 485 -2.78 16.44 5.92
N PHE A 486 -1.96 16.28 6.97
CA PHE A 486 -0.71 17.01 7.27
C PHE A 486 -0.83 18.52 7.45
N ASN A 487 -2.03 19.12 7.38
CA ASN A 487 -2.18 20.54 7.72
C ASN A 487 -1.74 20.82 9.15
N TRP A 488 -2.10 19.94 10.10
CA TRP A 488 -1.63 20.00 11.48
C TRP A 488 -0.10 20.07 11.58
N TYR A 489 0.61 19.32 10.74
CA TYR A 489 2.05 19.27 10.75
C TYR A 489 2.68 20.55 10.18
N ALA A 490 2.14 21.06 9.06
CA ALA A 490 2.56 22.32 8.48
C ALA A 490 2.43 23.48 9.47
N GLU A 491 1.32 23.51 10.21
CA GLU A 491 1.01 24.52 11.23
C GLU A 491 1.70 24.26 12.57
N GLY A 492 2.28 23.07 12.78
CA GLY A 492 2.96 22.70 14.02
C GLY A 492 2.00 22.50 15.18
N ARG A 493 0.76 22.11 14.88
CA ARG A 493 -0.26 21.75 15.85
C ARG A 493 -0.16 20.27 16.18
N LYS A 494 -0.93 19.85 17.17
CA LYS A 494 -1.17 18.42 17.40
C LYS A 494 -1.97 17.83 16.27
N LYS A 495 -1.66 16.58 15.94
CA LYS A 495 -2.41 15.77 14.99
C LYS A 495 -3.89 15.71 15.38
N ASP A 496 -4.74 16.05 14.43
CA ASP A 496 -6.19 16.20 14.59
C ASP A 496 -7.00 15.48 13.50
N THR A 497 -6.33 14.75 12.60
CA THR A 497 -7.00 13.87 11.63
C THR A 497 -7.56 12.63 12.33
N PRO A 498 -8.59 11.96 11.77
CA PRO A 498 -9.16 10.74 12.35
C PRO A 498 -8.23 9.52 12.19
N GLU A 499 -6.94 9.73 11.92
CA GLU A 499 -5.95 8.67 11.81
C GLU A 499 -5.45 8.22 13.20
N PRO A 500 -5.60 6.94 13.56
CA PRO A 500 -5.10 6.43 14.83
C PRO A 500 -3.57 6.26 14.86
N ALA A 501 -2.89 6.30 13.72
CA ALA A 501 -1.44 6.20 13.60
C ALA A 501 -0.76 7.58 13.47
N PRO A 502 0.54 7.74 13.82
CA PRO A 502 1.40 6.78 14.49
C PRO A 502 0.84 6.26 15.81
N LEU A 503 1.24 5.05 16.21
CA LEU A 503 0.91 4.55 17.54
C LEU A 503 1.49 5.49 18.60
N PRO A 504 0.94 5.55 19.83
CA PRO A 504 1.37 6.54 20.82
C PRO A 504 2.88 6.58 21.11
N SER A 505 3.57 5.44 21.06
CA SER A 505 5.02 5.32 21.26
C SER A 505 5.87 5.67 20.05
N GLU A 506 5.24 5.91 18.90
CA GLU A 506 5.90 6.03 17.60
C GLU A 506 6.03 7.49 17.13
N TYR A 507 5.55 8.47 17.90
CA TYR A 507 5.78 9.88 17.59
C TYR A 507 7.24 10.26 17.90
N GLY A 508 7.89 10.98 16.99
CA GLY A 508 9.23 11.55 17.23
C GLY A 508 9.22 12.75 18.20
N GLY A 509 8.05 13.31 18.48
CA GLY A 509 7.83 14.33 19.51
C GLY A 509 7.00 13.79 20.68
N ASN A 510 6.23 14.66 21.34
CA ASN A 510 5.21 14.21 22.28
C ASN A 510 4.06 13.51 21.55
N PHE A 511 3.17 12.85 22.29
CA PHE A 511 1.97 12.25 21.70
C PHE A 511 1.16 13.26 20.88
N GLY A 512 0.99 12.98 19.58
CA GLY A 512 0.31 13.83 18.62
C GLY A 512 1.16 14.96 18.02
N GLU A 513 2.44 15.08 18.40
CA GLU A 513 3.35 16.12 17.91
C GLU A 513 4.46 15.53 17.04
N GLY A 514 4.72 16.15 15.89
CA GLY A 514 5.73 15.69 14.93
C GLY A 514 5.33 14.43 14.16
N LEU A 515 6.17 14.04 13.21
CA LEU A 515 6.04 12.82 12.41
C LEU A 515 6.56 11.60 13.18
N GLN A 516 6.42 10.41 12.59
CA GLN A 516 6.92 9.15 13.17
C GLN A 516 8.45 8.99 13.14
N THR A 517 9.13 9.84 12.37
CA THR A 517 10.59 9.78 12.22
C THR A 517 11.28 10.08 13.55
N GLN A 518 12.55 9.67 13.69
CA GLN A 518 13.29 9.84 14.94
C GLN A 518 13.43 11.31 15.38
N SER A 519 13.47 12.25 14.44
CA SER A 519 13.49 13.69 14.74
C SER A 519 12.11 14.33 14.89
N GLY A 520 11.02 13.60 14.61
CA GLY A 520 9.67 14.15 14.51
C GLY A 520 9.47 15.07 13.30
N LYS A 521 10.43 15.13 12.37
CA LYS A 521 10.43 16.00 11.17
C LYS A 521 10.58 15.20 9.88
N PHE A 522 10.38 15.84 8.73
CA PHE A 522 10.80 15.23 7.46
C PHE A 522 12.33 15.10 7.44
N GLU A 523 12.86 13.91 7.19
CA GLU A 523 14.30 13.67 7.23
C GLU A 523 14.85 13.47 5.82
N PHE A 524 15.49 14.47 5.20
CA PHE A 524 16.18 14.29 3.91
C PHE A 524 17.37 13.31 4.02
N GLU A 525 17.97 13.24 5.22
CA GLU A 525 18.92 12.22 5.61
C GLU A 525 18.30 11.34 6.71
N ALA A 526 17.75 10.20 6.33
CA ALA A 526 16.97 9.36 7.22
C ALA A 526 17.83 8.72 8.33
N SER A 527 17.49 9.04 9.57
CA SER A 527 18.17 8.55 10.77
C SER A 527 18.00 7.04 10.95
N SER A 528 16.84 6.50 10.62
CA SER A 528 16.61 5.05 10.68
C SER A 528 17.54 4.26 9.76
N LEU A 529 17.81 4.78 8.55
CA LEU A 529 18.73 4.15 7.61
C LEU A 529 20.19 4.31 8.07
N LYS A 530 20.57 5.48 8.62
CA LYS A 530 21.89 5.67 9.24
C LYS A 530 22.13 4.66 10.37
N ASN A 531 21.12 4.45 11.21
CA ASN A 531 21.21 3.56 12.37
C ASN A 531 21.21 2.08 11.97
N PHE A 532 20.57 1.72 10.85
CA PHE A 532 20.57 0.35 10.34
C PHE A 532 21.96 -0.12 9.89
N GLY A 533 22.75 0.80 9.32
CA GLY A 533 24.12 0.54 8.86
C GLY A 533 24.28 0.80 7.36
N GLU A 534 25.38 0.31 6.80
CA GLU A 534 25.68 0.50 5.38
C GLU A 534 24.79 -0.39 4.49
N ASP A 535 23.93 0.24 3.71
CA ASP A 535 23.12 -0.38 2.64
C ASP A 535 23.31 0.45 1.35
N PRO A 536 24.21 0.04 0.43
CA PRO A 536 24.46 0.78 -0.81
C PRO A 536 23.23 0.94 -1.71
N GLU A 537 22.24 0.04 -1.60
CA GLU A 537 21.00 0.10 -2.38
C GLU A 537 19.97 1.04 -1.73
N ARG A 538 20.10 1.31 -0.42
CA ARG A 538 19.22 2.22 0.35
C ARG A 538 20.02 3.19 1.23
N PRO A 539 20.79 4.13 0.63
CA PRO A 539 21.57 5.09 1.38
C PRO A 539 20.66 6.04 2.20
N PRO A 540 21.15 6.61 3.32
CA PRO A 540 20.35 7.51 4.16
C PRO A 540 19.77 8.74 3.47
N ILE A 541 20.51 9.33 2.53
CA ILE A 541 19.97 10.36 1.62
C ILE A 541 19.47 9.72 0.33
N ASN A 542 18.45 10.31 -0.29
CA ASN A 542 17.92 9.81 -1.55
C ASN A 542 18.91 10.09 -2.70
N ARG A 543 19.70 9.08 -3.08
CA ARG A 543 20.64 9.13 -4.20
C ARG A 543 20.04 8.47 -5.44
N TYR A 544 20.38 8.99 -6.61
CA TYR A 544 20.14 8.32 -7.87
C TYR A 544 21.09 7.13 -7.98
N ILE A 545 20.53 5.94 -7.94
CA ILE A 545 21.22 4.68 -8.20
C ILE A 545 20.58 4.15 -9.48
N PRO A 546 21.27 4.24 -10.63
CA PRO A 546 20.73 3.83 -11.91
C PRO A 546 20.26 2.37 -11.85
N GLN A 547 19.24 2.06 -12.63
CA GLN A 547 18.91 0.67 -12.91
C GLN A 547 20.06 0.08 -13.74
N THR A 548 21.00 -0.58 -13.08
CA THR A 548 22.03 -1.36 -13.77
C THR A 548 21.35 -2.51 -14.53
N GLY A 549 21.76 -2.76 -15.78
CA GLY A 549 21.15 -3.73 -16.69
C GLY A 549 21.00 -5.13 -16.10
N LYS A 550 20.17 -5.97 -16.74
CA LYS A 550 19.89 -7.39 -16.37
C LYS A 550 21.11 -8.04 -15.68
N GLY A 551 21.05 -8.31 -14.38
CA GLY A 551 22.03 -9.17 -13.70
C GLY A 551 22.73 -8.63 -12.43
N SER A 552 22.67 -7.36 -12.07
CA SER A 552 23.63 -6.78 -11.10
C SER A 552 23.15 -6.44 -9.67
N THR A 553 21.92 -6.75 -9.27
CA THR A 553 21.66 -6.87 -7.82
C THR A 553 22.43 -8.08 -7.28
N THR A 554 22.85 -8.06 -6.02
CA THR A 554 23.46 -9.23 -5.34
C THR A 554 22.57 -10.49 -5.38
N GLN A 555 21.29 -10.33 -5.70
CA GLN A 555 20.34 -11.41 -5.99
C GLN A 555 20.39 -11.91 -7.43
N SER A 556 20.45 -11.03 -8.42
CA SER A 556 20.48 -11.44 -9.82
C SER A 556 21.82 -12.09 -10.21
N SER A 557 22.92 -11.75 -9.54
CA SER A 557 24.22 -12.40 -9.76
C SER A 557 24.26 -13.88 -9.30
N ARG A 558 23.30 -14.34 -8.47
CA ARG A 558 23.17 -15.75 -8.09
C ARG A 558 22.60 -16.65 -9.20
N TYR A 559 22.03 -16.06 -10.24
CA TYR A 559 21.31 -16.80 -11.29
C TYR A 559 22.06 -16.86 -12.62
N ASP A 560 23.17 -16.13 -12.78
CA ASP A 560 23.94 -16.05 -14.03
C ASP A 560 24.94 -17.22 -14.20
N SER A 561 25.29 -17.93 -13.12
CA SER A 561 26.26 -19.03 -13.15
C SER A 561 25.70 -20.38 -13.61
N ARG A 562 24.43 -20.46 -14.00
CA ARG A 562 23.76 -21.70 -14.45
C ARG A 562 23.38 -21.72 -15.94
N PHE A 563 23.74 -20.69 -16.70
CA PHE A 563 23.44 -20.57 -18.13
C PHE A 563 24.67 -20.31 -19.03
N SER A 564 25.87 -20.65 -18.56
CA SER A 564 27.08 -20.73 -19.39
C SER A 564 27.50 -22.18 -19.62
#